data_AF-A0A2E8LC52-F1
#
_entry.id   AF-A0A2E8LC52-F1
#
_cell.length_a   1.000
_cell.length_b   1.000
_cell.length_c   1.000
_cell.angle_alpha   90.00
_cell.angle_beta   90.00
_cell.angle_gamma   90.00
#
_symmetry.space_group_name_H-M   'P 1'
#
loop_
_entity.id
_entity.type
_entity.pdbx_description
1 polymer ?
#
loop_
_entity_poly.entity_id
_entity_poly.type
_entity_poly.pdbx_seq_one_letter_code
_entity_poly.pdbx_strand_id
1 'polypeptide(L)'
;MAARLPAAERRASLVEAALTVFSAEGFKVATMDAVAAEAGVTKPVLYQHFPSKRELFHELIRNVARGLRNDVTDAVGDATSPHDMVRRGMRAVFTFVDERPEEFRLLYGEGVRSDEEFAVEVRGFERSMADAIAELIDIDGIEPAG
;
A
#
# COMPACT_ATOMS: atom_id res chain seq x y z
N MET A 1 8.71 -32.52 -1.32
CA MET A 1 8.60 -31.84 -2.63
C MET A 1 7.50 -30.80 -2.52
N ALA A 2 7.84 -29.52 -2.43
CA ALA A 2 6.83 -28.46 -2.40
C ALA A 2 6.09 -28.43 -3.76
N ALA A 3 4.76 -28.46 -3.72
CA ALA A 3 3.94 -28.35 -4.92
C ALA A 3 4.26 -27.05 -5.65
N ARG A 4 4.29 -27.10 -6.98
CA ARG A 4 4.62 -25.94 -7.82
C ARG A 4 3.44 -24.97 -7.75
N LEU A 5 3.53 -23.95 -6.88
CA LEU A 5 2.54 -22.87 -6.83
C LEU A 5 2.32 -22.30 -8.24
N PRO A 6 1.06 -22.02 -8.64
CA PRO A 6 0.73 -21.22 -9.80
C PRO A 6 1.52 -19.91 -9.84
N ALA A 7 1.80 -19.39 -11.03
CA ALA A 7 2.66 -18.21 -11.19
C ALA A 7 2.14 -16.97 -10.44
N ALA A 8 0.81 -16.80 -10.36
CA ALA A 8 0.17 -15.70 -9.64
C ALA A 8 0.33 -15.84 -8.11
N GLU A 9 0.09 -17.03 -7.55
CA GLU A 9 0.28 -17.30 -6.12
C GLU A 9 1.75 -17.14 -5.72
N ARG A 10 2.68 -17.59 -6.58
CA ARG A 10 4.11 -17.36 -6.35
C ARG A 10 4.43 -15.87 -6.36
N ARG A 11 3.87 -15.12 -7.31
CA ARG A 11 4.07 -13.67 -7.36
C ARG A 11 3.56 -12.98 -6.08
N ALA A 12 2.39 -13.38 -5.59
CA ALA A 12 1.84 -12.84 -4.34
C ALA A 12 2.74 -13.14 -3.13
N SER A 13 3.20 -14.38 -2.97
CA SER A 13 4.08 -14.74 -1.84
C SER A 13 5.43 -14.02 -1.88
N LEU A 14 5.94 -13.71 -3.09
CA LEU A 14 7.16 -12.91 -3.23
C LEU A 14 6.94 -11.45 -2.79
N VAL A 15 5.75 -10.89 -3.00
CA VAL A 15 5.39 -9.54 -2.54
C VAL A 15 5.20 -9.52 -1.02
N GLU A 16 4.61 -10.55 -0.43
CA GLU A 16 4.48 -10.68 1.03
C GLU A 16 5.85 -10.79 1.72
N ALA A 17 6.75 -11.62 1.19
CA ALA A 17 8.13 -11.70 1.68
C ALA A 17 8.86 -10.35 1.55
N ALA A 18 8.61 -9.64 0.45
CA ALA A 18 9.15 -8.31 0.24
C ALA A 18 8.64 -7.30 1.28
N LEU A 19 7.36 -7.36 1.67
CA LEU A 19 6.80 -6.51 2.72
C LEU A 19 7.57 -6.66 4.03
N THR A 20 7.80 -7.90 4.44
CA THR A 20 8.54 -8.23 5.67
C THR A 20 9.94 -7.62 5.65
N VAL A 21 10.71 -7.87 4.58
CA VAL A 21 12.09 -7.39 4.47
C VAL A 21 12.16 -5.86 4.32
N PHE A 22 11.35 -5.28 3.45
CA PHE A 22 11.40 -3.83 3.19
C PHE A 22 10.83 -2.98 4.32
N SER A 23 9.81 -3.46 5.05
CA SER A 23 9.25 -2.73 6.19
C SER A 23 10.16 -2.76 7.43
N ALA A 24 11.04 -3.76 7.53
CA ALA A 24 12.00 -3.90 8.61
C ALA A 24 13.29 -3.08 8.36
N GLU A 25 13.88 -3.20 7.16
CA GLU A 25 15.21 -2.64 6.86
C GLU A 25 15.16 -1.34 6.02
N GLY A 26 14.03 -1.09 5.36
CA GLY A 26 13.91 -0.03 4.37
C GLY A 26 14.52 -0.38 3.01
N PHE A 27 14.09 0.33 1.97
CA PHE A 27 14.47 0.03 0.58
C PHE A 27 15.98 0.04 0.33
N LYS A 28 16.73 0.96 0.94
CA LYS A 28 18.18 1.12 0.67
C LYS A 28 18.99 -0.07 1.17
N VAL A 29 18.69 -0.57 2.37
CA VAL A 29 19.45 -1.63 3.04
C VAL A 29 19.01 -3.01 2.55
N ALA A 30 17.70 -3.22 2.39
CA ALA A 30 17.14 -4.49 1.95
C ALA A 30 17.78 -5.02 0.66
N THR A 31 17.91 -6.35 0.58
CA THR A 31 18.54 -7.04 -0.55
C THR A 31 17.59 -8.06 -1.18
N MET A 32 17.79 -8.34 -2.47
CA MET A 32 17.06 -9.41 -3.16
C MET A 32 17.38 -10.80 -2.59
N ASP A 33 18.55 -10.96 -1.97
CA ASP A 33 18.92 -12.21 -1.30
C ASP A 33 18.09 -12.43 -0.04
N ALA A 34 17.90 -11.39 0.76
CA ALA A 34 17.04 -11.44 1.94
C ALA A 34 15.59 -11.75 1.56
N VAL A 35 15.05 -11.12 0.52
CA VAL A 35 13.69 -11.41 0.03
C VAL A 35 13.56 -12.86 -0.46
N ALA A 36 14.54 -13.37 -1.21
CA ALA A 36 14.51 -14.75 -1.69
C ALA A 36 14.56 -15.75 -0.53
N ALA A 37 15.38 -15.47 0.48
CA ALA A 37 15.46 -16.27 1.69
C ALA A 37 14.14 -16.26 2.48
N GLU A 38 13.54 -15.08 2.68
CA GLU A 38 12.25 -14.91 3.34
C GLU A 38 11.13 -15.68 2.61
N ALA A 39 11.09 -15.59 1.28
CA ALA A 39 10.12 -16.30 0.46
C ALA A 39 10.38 -17.82 0.33
N GLY A 40 11.50 -18.33 0.86
CA GLY A 40 11.90 -19.73 0.70
C GLY A 40 12.18 -20.14 -0.76
N VAL A 41 12.63 -19.21 -1.60
CA VAL A 41 12.96 -19.45 -3.01
C VAL A 41 14.43 -19.16 -3.31
N THR A 42 14.89 -19.60 -4.48
CA THR A 42 16.22 -19.23 -4.96
C THR A 42 16.21 -17.84 -5.58
N LYS A 43 17.34 -17.13 -5.52
CA LYS A 43 17.52 -15.82 -6.16
C LYS A 43 17.11 -15.83 -7.65
N PRO A 44 17.49 -16.82 -8.49
CA PRO A 44 17.02 -16.88 -9.88
C PRO A 44 15.49 -16.97 -10.03
N VAL A 45 14.79 -17.65 -9.12
CA VAL A 45 13.32 -17.73 -9.15
C VAL A 45 12.71 -16.38 -8.85
N LEU A 46 13.23 -15.63 -7.87
CA LEU A 46 12.79 -14.27 -7.60
C LEU A 46 12.97 -13.36 -8.84
N TYR A 47 14.13 -13.42 -9.49
CA TYR A 47 14.41 -12.62 -10.69
C TYR A 47 13.55 -12.97 -11.93
N GLN A 48 12.98 -14.17 -12.00
CA GLN A 48 12.01 -14.53 -13.05
C GLN A 48 10.70 -13.74 -12.92
N HIS A 49 10.33 -13.33 -11.70
CA HIS A 49 9.11 -12.57 -11.43
C HIS A 49 9.37 -11.06 -11.27
N PHE A 50 10.55 -10.70 -10.77
CA PHE A 50 10.94 -9.33 -10.47
C PHE A 50 12.38 -9.07 -10.94
N PRO A 51 12.55 -8.48 -12.15
CA PRO A 51 13.85 -8.16 -12.73
C PRO A 51 14.76 -7.31 -11.85
N SER A 52 14.21 -6.54 -10.92
CA SER A 52 14.97 -5.66 -10.03
C SER A 52 14.32 -5.46 -8.67
N LYS A 53 15.15 -5.08 -7.68
CA LYS A 53 14.69 -4.66 -6.33
C LYS A 53 13.67 -3.53 -6.41
N ARG A 54 13.87 -2.61 -7.35
CA ARG A 54 13.03 -1.44 -7.57
C ARG A 54 11.65 -1.81 -8.10
N GLU A 55 11.59 -2.72 -9.06
CA GLU A 55 10.32 -3.20 -9.61
C GLU A 55 9.49 -3.98 -8.59
N LEU A 56 10.15 -4.81 -7.77
CA LEU A 56 9.50 -5.46 -6.64
C LEU A 56 8.95 -4.45 -5.63
N PHE A 57 9.73 -3.44 -5.28
CA PHE A 57 9.32 -2.41 -4.33
C PHE A 57 8.14 -1.57 -4.86
N HIS A 58 8.15 -1.22 -6.14
CA HIS A 58 7.01 -0.55 -6.81
C HIS A 58 5.75 -1.41 -6.77
N GLU A 59 5.84 -2.70 -7.11
CA GLU A 59 4.70 -3.61 -7.03
C GLU A 59 4.16 -3.70 -5.60
N LEU A 60 5.05 -3.81 -4.62
CA LEU A 60 4.68 -3.86 -3.21
C LEU A 60 3.91 -2.59 -2.77
N ILE A 61 4.44 -1.39 -3.08
CA ILE A 61 3.76 -0.12 -2.76
C ILE A 61 2.38 -0.08 -3.42
N ARG A 62 2.29 -0.44 -4.71
CA ARG A 62 1.01 -0.45 -5.45
C ARG A 62 0.02 -1.44 -4.87
N ASN A 63 0.49 -2.60 -4.41
CA ASN A 63 -0.35 -3.61 -3.79
C ASN A 63 -0.96 -3.06 -2.49
N VAL A 64 -0.11 -2.55 -1.60
CA VAL A 64 -0.53 -1.98 -0.31
C VAL A 64 -1.45 -0.77 -0.48
N ALA A 65 -1.09 0.17 -1.36
CA ALA A 65 -1.93 1.35 -1.64
C ALA A 65 -3.29 0.97 -2.25
N ARG A 66 -3.35 -0.07 -3.08
CA ARG A 66 -4.61 -0.61 -3.61
C ARG A 66 -5.45 -1.28 -2.53
N GLY A 67 -4.81 -2.04 -1.63
CA GLY A 67 -5.48 -2.65 -0.48
C GLY A 67 -6.20 -1.59 0.35
N LEU A 68 -5.47 -0.58 0.82
CA LEU A 68 -6.04 0.52 1.59
C LEU A 68 -7.15 1.27 0.81
N ARG A 69 -6.98 1.49 -0.50
CA ARG A 69 -8.04 2.07 -1.33
C ARG A 69 -9.32 1.23 -1.28
N ASN A 70 -9.20 -0.07 -1.51
CA ASN A 70 -10.34 -0.98 -1.51
C ASN A 70 -11.02 -0.98 -0.14
N ASP A 71 -10.26 -1.03 0.95
CA ASP A 71 -10.81 -1.01 2.31
C ASP A 71 -11.64 0.26 2.57
N VAL A 72 -11.15 1.42 2.12
CA VAL A 72 -11.90 2.67 2.22
C VAL A 72 -13.15 2.62 1.34
N THR A 73 -13.01 2.23 0.07
CA THR A 73 -14.14 2.14 -0.89
C THR A 73 -15.24 1.21 -0.37
N ASP A 74 -14.87 0.05 0.15
CA ASP A 74 -15.81 -0.92 0.71
C ASP A 74 -16.47 -0.37 1.99
N ALA A 75 -15.72 0.29 2.86
CA ALA A 75 -16.25 0.88 4.09
C ALA A 75 -17.30 1.98 3.80
N VAL A 76 -17.13 2.74 2.72
CA VAL A 76 -18.05 3.82 2.34
C VAL A 76 -19.22 3.37 1.47
N GLY A 77 -19.18 2.18 0.87
CA GLY A 77 -20.19 1.71 -0.09
C GLY A 77 -21.63 1.71 0.45
N ASP A 78 -21.80 1.43 1.74
CA ASP A 78 -23.10 1.42 2.44
C ASP A 78 -23.33 2.66 3.33
N ALA A 79 -22.60 3.75 3.09
CA ALA A 79 -22.78 4.98 3.85
C ALA A 79 -24.13 5.65 3.51
N THR A 80 -24.85 6.12 4.52
CA THR A 80 -26.19 6.71 4.35
C THR A 80 -26.19 8.24 4.32
N SER A 81 -25.04 8.88 4.56
CA SER A 81 -24.87 10.33 4.49
C SER A 81 -23.39 10.70 4.32
N PRO A 82 -23.07 11.94 3.86
CA PRO A 82 -21.68 12.40 3.75
C PRO A 82 -20.91 12.35 5.07
N HIS A 83 -21.54 12.70 6.18
CA HIS A 83 -20.93 12.55 7.51
C HIS A 83 -20.64 11.09 7.86
N ASP A 84 -21.55 10.16 7.53
CA ASP A 84 -21.31 8.73 7.73
C ASP A 84 -20.18 8.22 6.82
N MET A 85 -20.08 8.73 5.60
CA MET A 85 -19.01 8.42 4.66
C MET A 85 -17.64 8.80 5.22
N VAL A 86 -17.48 10.04 5.69
CA VAL A 86 -16.24 10.51 6.32
C VAL A 86 -15.91 9.67 7.55
N ARG A 87 -16.89 9.42 8.42
CA ARG A 87 -16.69 8.61 9.64
C ARG A 87 -16.23 7.18 9.32
N ARG A 88 -16.83 6.53 8.31
CA ARG A 88 -16.48 5.16 7.90
C ARG A 88 -15.14 5.09 7.19
N GLY A 89 -14.85 6.03 6.27
CA GLY A 89 -13.56 6.12 5.60
C GLY A 89 -12.40 6.35 6.59
N MET A 90 -12.56 7.29 7.52
CA MET A 90 -11.58 7.53 8.58
C MET A 90 -11.40 6.30 9.47
N ARG A 91 -12.49 5.59 9.81
CA ARG A 91 -12.40 4.32 10.55
C ARG A 91 -11.58 3.27 9.79
N ALA A 92 -11.81 3.10 8.49
CA ALA A 92 -11.06 2.15 7.67
C ALA A 92 -9.55 2.48 7.66
N VAL A 93 -9.19 3.76 7.56
CA VAL A 93 -7.79 4.20 7.65
C VAL A 93 -7.21 3.90 9.04
N PHE A 94 -7.90 4.22 10.14
CA PHE A 94 -7.40 3.90 11.48
C PHE A 94 -7.29 2.40 11.74
N THR A 95 -8.23 1.60 11.24
CA THR A 95 -8.15 0.14 11.27
C THR A 95 -6.93 -0.37 10.49
N PHE A 96 -6.64 0.21 9.31
CA PHE A 96 -5.41 -0.11 8.57
C PHE A 96 -4.15 0.19 9.38
N VAL A 97 -4.09 1.33 10.08
CA VAL A 97 -2.94 1.69 10.93
C VAL A 97 -2.74 0.68 12.06
N ASP A 98 -3.83 0.25 12.70
CA ASP A 98 -3.80 -0.65 13.85
C ASP A 98 -3.49 -2.11 13.47
N GLU A 99 -4.14 -2.61 12.41
CA GLU A 99 -4.06 -4.02 12.02
C GLU A 99 -2.88 -4.32 11.07
N ARG A 100 -2.41 -3.33 10.31
CA ARG A 100 -1.34 -3.49 9.29
C ARG A 100 -0.23 -2.45 9.45
N PRO A 101 0.46 -2.41 10.60
CA PRO A 101 1.49 -1.40 10.89
C PRO A 101 2.72 -1.48 9.97
N GLU A 102 3.05 -2.66 9.42
CA GLU A 102 4.15 -2.82 8.47
C GLU A 102 3.84 -2.19 7.12
N GLU A 103 2.63 -2.38 6.62
CA GLU A 103 2.11 -1.74 5.41
C GLU A 103 2.01 -0.22 5.59
N PHE A 104 1.55 0.24 6.76
CA PHE A 104 1.55 1.65 7.09
C PHE A 104 2.97 2.23 7.12
N ARG A 105 3.93 1.54 7.75
CA ARG A 105 5.33 1.97 7.78
C ARG A 105 5.95 1.96 6.39
N LEU A 106 5.57 1.04 5.51
CA LEU A 106 6.00 1.03 4.13
C LEU A 106 5.53 2.30 3.39
N LEU A 107 4.23 2.62 3.44
CA LEU A 107 3.68 3.78 2.72
C LEU A 107 4.14 5.12 3.30
N TYR A 108 4.17 5.23 4.63
CA TYR A 108 4.32 6.50 5.34
C TYR A 108 5.65 6.61 6.11
N GLY A 109 6.52 5.61 6.07
CA GLY A 109 7.86 5.68 6.67
C GLY A 109 8.79 6.66 5.96
N GLU A 110 9.93 6.96 6.58
CA GLU A 110 10.92 7.91 6.02
C GLU A 110 11.50 7.45 4.68
N GLY A 111 11.59 6.12 4.45
CA GLY A 111 12.15 5.53 3.24
C GLY A 111 11.44 5.97 1.95
N VAL A 112 10.11 5.85 1.90
CA VAL A 112 9.31 6.25 0.72
C VAL A 112 9.20 7.77 0.60
N ARG A 113 9.12 8.50 1.72
CA ARG A 113 9.04 9.98 1.70
C ARG A 113 10.33 10.65 1.20
N SER A 114 11.48 10.01 1.39
CA SER A 114 12.79 10.56 0.99
C SER A 114 13.14 10.33 -0.50
N ASP A 115 12.40 9.46 -1.18
CA ASP A 115 12.66 9.09 -2.57
C ASP A 115 11.48 9.53 -3.45
N GLU A 116 11.71 10.60 -4.22
CA GLU A 116 10.67 11.22 -5.06
C GLU A 116 10.05 10.21 -6.04
N GLU A 117 10.79 9.18 -6.46
CA GLU A 117 10.33 8.14 -7.38
C GLU A 117 9.16 7.35 -6.78
N PHE A 118 9.28 6.94 -5.51
CA PHE A 118 8.27 6.10 -4.83
C PHE A 118 7.14 6.93 -4.24
N ALA A 119 7.42 8.19 -3.88
CA ALA A 119 6.42 9.08 -3.32
C ALA A 119 5.29 9.43 -4.31
N VAL A 120 5.48 9.27 -5.63
CA VAL A 120 4.43 9.51 -6.63
C VAL A 120 3.23 8.58 -6.43
N GLU A 121 3.48 7.29 -6.14
CA GLU A 121 2.42 6.29 -5.98
C GLU A 121 1.57 6.59 -4.73
N VAL A 122 2.22 6.94 -3.61
CA VAL A 122 1.54 7.31 -2.36
C VAL A 122 0.78 8.63 -2.53
N ARG A 123 1.39 9.65 -3.14
CA ARG A 123 0.72 10.94 -3.40
C ARG A 123 -0.48 10.80 -4.33
N GLY A 124 -0.42 9.89 -5.31
CA GLY A 124 -1.55 9.60 -6.19
C GLY A 124 -2.74 9.02 -5.41
N PHE A 125 -2.47 8.15 -4.44
CA PHE A 125 -3.49 7.64 -3.53
C PHE A 125 -4.05 8.73 -2.61
N GLU A 126 -3.18 9.48 -1.93
CA GLU A 126 -3.59 10.59 -1.03
C GLU A 126 -4.44 11.63 -1.78
N ARG A 127 -4.05 11.98 -3.02
CA ARG A 127 -4.81 12.90 -3.85
C ARG A 127 -6.18 12.35 -4.21
N SER A 128 -6.26 11.09 -4.66
CA SER A 128 -7.54 10.44 -4.96
C SER A 128 -8.49 10.40 -3.75
N MET A 129 -7.94 10.19 -2.55
CA MET A 129 -8.69 10.24 -1.29
C MET A 129 -9.15 11.66 -0.96
N ALA A 130 -8.25 12.64 -1.10
CA ALA A 130 -8.56 14.05 -0.87
C ALA A 130 -9.62 14.57 -1.84
N ASP A 131 -9.55 14.20 -3.12
CA ASP A 131 -10.53 14.56 -4.14
C ASP A 131 -11.91 13.96 -3.80
N ALA A 132 -11.96 12.68 -3.41
CA ALA A 132 -13.20 12.03 -2.99
C ALA A 132 -13.82 12.68 -1.73
N ILE A 133 -12.99 13.14 -0.78
CA ILE A 133 -13.47 13.88 0.39
C ILE A 133 -13.91 15.30 0.02
N ALA A 134 -13.20 15.96 -0.88
CA ALA A 134 -13.52 17.32 -1.33
C ALA A 134 -14.90 17.37 -2.01
N GLU A 135 -15.26 16.36 -2.81
CA GLU A 135 -16.60 16.22 -3.38
C GLU A 135 -17.70 16.10 -2.31
N LEU A 136 -17.38 15.60 -1.12
CA LEU A 136 -18.31 15.50 0.02
C LEU A 136 -18.37 16.77 0.87
N ILE A 137 -17.39 17.66 0.71
CA ILE A 137 -17.33 18.96 1.41
C ILE A 137 -18.11 20.03 0.61
N ASP A 138 -18.46 19.77 -0.65
CA ASP A 138 -19.38 20.61 -1.42
C ASP A 138 -20.83 20.35 -0.98
N ILE A 139 -21.12 20.72 0.27
CA ILE A 139 -22.44 20.73 0.87
C ILE A 139 -22.61 22.12 1.48
N ASP A 140 -23.48 22.92 0.84
CA ASP A 140 -24.13 24.14 1.32
C ASP A 140 -23.75 24.60 2.74
N GLY A 141 -22.92 25.66 2.85
CA GLY A 141 -22.93 26.48 4.07
C GLY A 141 -21.61 27.04 4.62
N ILE A 142 -20.46 26.87 3.97
CA ILE A 142 -19.26 27.66 4.35
C ILE A 142 -19.16 28.85 3.39
N GLU A 143 -19.86 29.94 3.71
CA GLU A 143 -19.50 31.24 3.15
C GLU A 143 -18.05 31.55 3.53
N PRO A 144 -17.22 32.03 2.58
CA PRO A 144 -15.88 32.47 2.90
C PRO A 144 -15.98 33.60 3.94
N ALA A 145 -15.26 33.44 5.06
CA ALA A 145 -15.07 34.53 6.01
C ALA A 145 -14.45 35.71 5.23
N GLY A 146 -15.19 36.82 5.20
CA GLY A 146 -14.92 38.00 4.36
C GLY A 146 -13.60 38.69 4.61
#